data_AF-A0A4Q2UIH0-F1
#
_entry.id   AF-A0A4Q2UIH0-F1
#
_cell.length_a   1.000
_cell.length_b   1.000
_cell.length_c   1.000
_cell.angle_alpha   90.00
_cell.angle_beta   90.00
_cell.angle_gamma   90.00
#
_symmetry.space_group_name_H-M   'P 1'
#
loop_
_entity.id
_entity.type
_entity.pdbx_description
1 polymer ?
#
loop_
_entity_poly.entity_id
_entity_poly.type
_entity_poly.pdbx_seq_one_letter_code
_entity_poly.pdbx_strand_id
1 'polypeptide(L)'
;MPNYMTRIRQLREFCGLSQEAVADQLGITQSAYSRLESGTTRLDLPRLQQLAALYGLTVQQLVDLNSVALVDIISQTPAVVERLRLADIRK
;
A
#
# COMPACT_ATOMS: atom_id res chain seq x y z
N MET A 1 17.92 3.71 8.14
CA MET A 1 17.05 2.56 7.78
C MET A 1 16.27 2.92 6.54
N PRO A 2 16.22 2.07 5.50
CA PRO A 2 15.43 2.35 4.30
C PRO A 2 13.96 2.54 4.70
N ASN A 3 13.38 3.69 4.37
CA ASN A 3 12.05 4.07 4.82
C ASN A 3 10.97 3.36 3.97
N TYR A 4 10.65 2.12 4.31
CA TYR A 4 9.57 1.37 3.63
C TYR A 4 8.18 2.02 3.84
N MET A 5 8.02 2.93 4.82
CA MET A 5 6.79 3.71 5.00
C MET A 5 6.59 4.70 3.84
N THR A 6 7.67 5.30 3.32
CA THR A 6 7.62 6.11 2.08
C THR A 6 7.12 5.29 0.89
N ARG A 7 7.46 4.00 0.83
CA ARG A 7 7.03 3.12 -0.27
C ARG A 7 5.56 2.75 -0.16
N ILE A 8 5.06 2.47 1.05
CA ILE A 8 3.64 2.23 1.30
C ILE A 8 2.82 3.45 0.85
N ARG A 9 3.31 4.66 1.14
CA ARG A 9 2.71 5.90 0.65
C ARG A 9 2.69 5.96 -0.89
N GLN A 10 3.82 5.68 -1.53
CA GLN A 10 3.92 5.69 -3.00
C GLN A 10 3.00 4.66 -3.66
N LEU A 11 2.91 3.45 -3.11
CA LEU A 11 2.00 2.41 -3.57
C LEU A 11 0.54 2.84 -3.44
N ARG A 12 0.18 3.42 -2.29
CA ARG A 12 -1.15 3.98 -2.06
C ARG A 12 -1.50 5.04 -3.10
N GLU A 13 -0.61 6.01 -3.33
CA GLU A 13 -0.79 7.11 -4.28
C GLU A 13 -0.86 6.61 -5.73
N PHE A 14 -0.02 5.64 -6.10
CA PHE A 14 -0.06 4.99 -7.42
C PHE A 14 -1.38 4.27 -7.65
N CYS A 15 -1.93 3.61 -6.63
CA CYS A 15 -3.23 2.94 -6.70
C CYS A 15 -4.42 3.92 -6.58
N GLY A 16 -4.19 5.23 -6.48
CA GLY A 16 -5.25 6.24 -6.33
C GLY A 16 -6.02 6.16 -5.01
N LEU A 17 -5.49 5.49 -3.99
CA LEU A 17 -6.19 5.26 -2.73
C LEU A 17 -6.00 6.43 -1.75
N SER A 18 -7.07 6.80 -1.04
CA SER A 18 -6.97 7.72 0.10
C SER A 18 -6.38 7.00 1.33
N GLN A 19 -5.85 7.78 2.29
CA GLN A 19 -5.41 7.20 3.57
C GLN A 19 -6.58 6.55 4.34
N GLU A 20 -7.79 7.08 4.20
CA GLU A 20 -9.02 6.53 4.78
C GLU A 20 -9.37 5.17 4.15
N ALA A 21 -9.34 5.08 2.81
CA ALA A 21 -9.62 3.82 2.11
C ALA A 21 -8.66 2.70 2.52
N VAL A 22 -7.38 2.98 2.71
CA VAL A 22 -6.42 1.97 3.20
C VAL A 22 -6.65 1.66 4.68
N ALA A 23 -6.94 2.67 5.50
CA ALA A 23 -7.22 2.47 6.93
C ALA A 23 -8.43 1.56 7.15
N ASP A 24 -9.49 1.72 6.35
CA ASP A 24 -10.69 0.87 6.37
C ASP A 24 -10.34 -0.59 6.05
N GLN A 25 -9.51 -0.83 5.04
CA GLN A 25 -9.03 -2.18 4.68
C GLN A 25 -8.19 -2.82 5.78
N LEU A 26 -7.46 -2.00 6.55
CA LEU A 26 -6.63 -2.45 7.67
C LEU A 26 -7.41 -2.53 8.99
N GLY A 27 -8.67 -2.09 9.04
CA GLY A 27 -9.48 -2.04 10.26
C GLY A 27 -8.92 -1.09 11.31
N ILE A 28 -8.30 0.02 10.91
CA ILE A 28 -7.73 1.03 11.78
C ILE A 28 -8.26 2.43 11.44
N THR A 29 -8.01 3.41 12.30
CA THR A 29 -8.39 4.80 11.99
C THR A 29 -7.46 5.40 10.94
N GLN A 30 -7.96 6.35 10.15
CA GLN A 30 -7.15 7.12 9.19
C GLN A 30 -5.94 7.76 9.88
N SER A 31 -6.10 8.28 11.10
CA SER A 31 -5.00 8.89 11.85
C SER A 31 -3.95 7.87 12.30
N ALA A 32 -4.36 6.64 12.64
CA ALA A 32 -3.44 5.55 12.92
C ALA A 32 -2.64 5.17 11.66
N TYR A 33 -3.31 5.09 10.50
CA TYR A 33 -2.65 4.84 9.23
C TYR A 33 -1.68 5.96 8.83
N SER A 34 -2.06 7.22 9.03
CA SER A 34 -1.18 8.39 8.79
C SER A 34 0.12 8.30 9.62
N ARG A 35 0.03 7.88 10.89
CA ARG A 35 1.21 7.64 11.75
C ARG A 35 2.07 6.45 11.29
N LEU A 36 1.48 5.47 10.60
CA LEU A 36 2.26 4.43 9.94
C LEU A 36 3.03 5.02 8.76
N GLU A 37 2.38 5.74 7.84
CA GLU A 37 3.08 6.35 6.69
C GLU A 37 4.19 7.33 7.09
N SER A 38 4.03 8.04 8.21
CA SER A 38 5.06 8.95 8.75
C SER A 38 6.20 8.24 9.48
N GLY A 39 6.09 6.93 9.73
CA GLY A 39 7.04 6.16 10.53
C GLY A 39 6.99 6.46 12.03
N THR A 40 5.98 7.20 12.50
CA THR A 40 5.78 7.51 13.93
C THR A 40 5.34 6.26 14.70
N THR A 41 4.59 5.37 14.07
CA THR A 41 4.21 4.07 14.63
C THR A 41 4.88 2.96 13.84
N ARG A 42 5.47 1.98 14.54
CA ARG A 42 6.04 0.80 13.89
C ARG A 42 4.92 -0.05 13.29
N LEU A 43 5.12 -0.46 12.05
CA LEU A 43 4.28 -1.46 11.40
C LEU A 43 4.65 -2.85 11.94
N ASP A 44 3.65 -3.64 12.33
CA ASP A 44 3.84 -5.04 12.71
C ASP A 44 3.69 -5.96 11.50
N LEU A 45 4.14 -7.20 11.64
CA LEU A 45 4.10 -8.21 10.57
C LEU A 45 2.67 -8.46 10.05
N PRO A 46 1.62 -8.57 10.89
CA PRO A 46 0.25 -8.73 10.40
C PRO A 46 -0.20 -7.59 9.48
N ARG A 47 0.07 -6.33 9.83
CA ARG A 47 -0.28 -5.19 8.97
C ARG A 47 0.54 -5.15 7.69
N LEU A 48 1.81 -5.54 7.77
CA LEU A 48 2.67 -5.67 6.60
C LEU A 48 2.13 -6.73 5.63
N GLN A 49 1.62 -7.86 6.13
CA GLN A 49 0.96 -8.89 5.32
C GLN A 49 -0.34 -8.37 4.69
N GLN A 50 -1.16 -7.63 5.44
CA GLN A 50 -2.38 -7.02 4.92
C GLN A 50 -2.09 -6.02 3.79
N LEU A 51 -1.08 -5.16 3.96
CA LEU A 51 -0.67 -4.21 2.93
C LEU A 51 -0.10 -4.92 1.70
N ALA A 52 0.71 -5.96 1.90
CA ALA A 52 1.23 -6.77 0.81
C ALA A 52 0.09 -7.39 0.00
N ALA A 53 -0.89 -8.00 0.66
CA ALA A 53 -2.10 -8.54 0.01
C ALA A 53 -2.93 -7.45 -0.68
N LEU A 54 -3.10 -6.28 -0.06
CA LEU A 54 -3.80 -5.14 -0.65
C LEU A 54 -3.17 -4.74 -1.99
N TYR A 55 -1.84 -4.65 -2.05
CA TYR A 55 -1.11 -4.23 -3.25
C TYR A 55 -0.76 -5.38 -4.21
N GLY A 56 -1.11 -6.63 -3.88
CA GLY A 56 -0.76 -7.80 -4.70
C GLY A 56 0.73 -8.14 -4.68
N LEU A 57 1.42 -7.81 -3.58
CA LEU A 57 2.84 -8.03 -3.37
C LEU A 57 3.06 -9.09 -2.28
N THR A 58 4.27 -9.64 -2.21
CA THR A 58 4.75 -10.36 -1.03
C THR A 58 5.29 -9.36 0.01
N VAL A 59 5.35 -9.78 1.27
CA VAL A 59 5.97 -8.99 2.34
C VAL A 59 7.43 -8.66 2.00
N GLN A 60 8.16 -9.63 1.45
CA GLN A 60 9.54 -9.43 1.05
C GLN A 60 9.65 -8.35 -0.03
N GLN A 61 8.80 -8.40 -1.06
CA GLN A 61 8.73 -7.32 -2.04
C GLN A 61 8.46 -6.00 -1.34
N LEU A 62 7.42 -5.88 -0.51
CA LEU A 62 7.07 -4.62 0.17
C LEU A 62 8.23 -4.00 0.97
N VAL A 63 9.13 -4.81 1.54
CA VAL A 63 10.28 -4.37 2.35
C VAL A 63 11.54 -4.12 1.50
N ASP A 64 11.83 -4.99 0.52
CA ASP A 64 13.07 -5.02 -0.26
C ASP A 64 13.05 -4.15 -1.53
N LEU A 65 11.92 -3.50 -1.86
CA LEU A 65 11.78 -2.74 -3.10
C LEU A 65 12.78 -1.57 -3.22
N ASN A 66 13.63 -1.63 -4.25
CA ASN A 66 14.26 -0.44 -4.82
C ASN A 66 13.26 0.26 -5.75
N SER A 67 13.26 1.59 -5.76
CA SER A 67 12.25 2.43 -6.43
C SER A 67 12.04 2.12 -7.92
N VAL A 68 13.07 1.59 -8.60
CA VAL A 68 13.01 1.20 -10.02
C VAL A 68 12.18 -0.08 -10.22
N ALA A 69 12.24 -1.05 -9.29
CA ALA A 69 11.52 -2.31 -9.40
C ALA A 69 9.99 -2.16 -9.16
N LEU A 70 9.57 -1.09 -8.48
CA LEU A 70 8.16 -0.82 -8.17
C LEU A 70 7.31 -0.65 -9.44
N VAL A 71 7.79 0.17 -10.38
CA VAL A 71 7.06 0.46 -11.63
C VAL A 71 6.87 -0.82 -12.45
N ASP A 72 7.91 -1.65 -12.53
CA ASP A 72 7.88 -2.91 -13.28
C ASP A 72 6.94 -3.95 -12.67
N ILE A 73 6.95 -4.09 -11.34
CA ILE A 73 6.11 -5.07 -10.63
C ILE A 73 4.63 -4.68 -10.72
N ILE A 74 4.29 -3.40 -10.50
CA ILE A 74 2.89 -2.98 -10.51
C ILE A 74 2.33 -3.01 -11.93
N SER A 75 3.12 -2.64 -12.94
CA SER A 75 2.71 -2.73 -14.35
C SER A 75 2.42 -4.16 -14.81
N GLN A 76 3.01 -5.15 -14.13
CA GLN A 76 2.85 -6.57 -14.43
C GLN A 76 1.83 -7.29 -13.55
N THR A 77 1.15 -6.59 -12.63
CA THR A 77 0.20 -7.21 -11.69
C THR A 77 -1.26 -6.98 -12.13
N PRO A 78 -1.92 -7.96 -12.78
CA PRO A 78 -3.27 -7.80 -13.32
C PRO A 78 -4.33 -7.39 -12.27
N ALA A 79 -4.15 -7.77 -11.00
CA ALA A 79 -5.10 -7.49 -9.92
C ALA A 79 -5.15 -6.02 -9.45
N VAL A 80 -4.13 -5.21 -9.73
CA VAL A 80 -4.14 -3.76 -9.39
C VAL A 80 -4.92 -2.98 -10.44
N VAL A 81 -4.76 -3.34 -11.71
CA VAL A 81 -5.45 -2.72 -12.86
C VAL A 81 -6.96 -2.97 -12.80
N GLU A 82 -7.39 -4.17 -12.39
CA GLU A 82 -8.81 -4.53 -12.35
C GLU A 82 -9.58 -3.82 -11.23
N ARG A 83 -8.94 -3.55 -10.08
CA ARG A 83 -9.57 -2.87 -8.93
C ARG A 83 -9.74 -1.36 -9.13
N LEU A 84 -8.88 -0.74 -9.93
CA LEU A 84 -9.03 0.66 -10.38
C LEU A 84 -10.28 0.86 -11.24
N ARG A 85 -10.72 -0.15 -12.01
CA ARG A 85 -11.94 -0.05 -12.84
C ARG A 85 -13.25 -0.12 -12.05
N LEU A 86 -13.25 -0.76 -10.88
CA LEU A 86 -14.48 -0.94 -10.08
C LEU A 86 -14.72 0.19 -9.07
N ALA A 87 -13.70 0.97 -8.73
CA ALA A 87 -13.83 2.11 -7.81
C ALA A 87 -14.43 3.36 -8.47
N ASP A 88 -14.33 3.50 -9.79
CA ASP A 88 -14.87 4.65 -10.56
C ASP A 88 -16.36 4.53 -10.93
N ILE A 89 -17.07 3.44 -10.56
CA ILE A 89 -18.51 3.26 -10.86
C ILE A 89 -19.41 3.76 -9.71
N ARG A 90 -18.84 4.39 -8.67
CA ARG A 90 -19.63 5.07 -7.63
C ARG A 90 -19.34 6.57 -7.60
N LYS A 91 -19.78 7.26 -8.65
CA LYS A 91 -20.27 8.64 -8.58
C LYS A 91 -21.59 8.76 -9.30
#